data_AF-A0A257PSH5-F1
#
_entry.id   AF-A0A257PSH5-F1
#
_cell.length_a   1.000
_cell.length_b   1.000
_cell.length_c   1.000
_cell.angle_alpha   90.00
_cell.angle_beta   90.00
_cell.angle_gamma   90.00
#
_symmetry.space_group_name_H-M   'P 1'
#
loop_
_entity.id
_entity.type
_entity.pdbx_description
1 polymer ?
#
loop_
_entity_poly.entity_id
_entity_poly.type
_entity_poly.pdbx_seq_one_letter_code
_entity_poly.pdbx_strand_id
1 'polypeptide(L)'
;MAHRGLTFGIFLAPFHRLGENPTLAIERDVELIQWLDHLGYDEAWIGEHHSAGWELIASPELVIAAAAEKTKHIKLGSGVTSLPYHHPFMVAQRWVQLDHMTRGR
;
A
#
# COMPACT_ATOMS: atom_id res chain seq x y z
N MET A 1 -2.59 4.41 -19.48
CA MET A 1 -3.20 5.50 -20.28
C MET A 1 -4.15 6.23 -19.35
N ALA A 2 -4.12 7.57 -19.29
CA ALA A 2 -5.02 8.29 -18.39
C ALA A 2 -6.48 8.05 -18.81
N HIS A 3 -7.25 7.39 -17.94
CA HIS A 3 -8.69 7.23 -18.13
C HIS A 3 -9.33 8.63 -18.22
N ARG A 4 -10.02 8.93 -19.34
CA ARG A 4 -10.80 10.17 -19.50
C ARG A 4 -12.17 10.08 -18.80
N GLY A 5 -12.31 9.29 -17.74
CA GLY A 5 -13.57 8.95 -17.08
C GLY A 5 -13.42 8.66 -15.59
N LEU A 6 -14.41 7.98 -15.00
CA LEU A 6 -14.40 7.56 -13.59
C LEU A 6 -13.16 6.70 -13.28
N THR A 7 -12.49 6.99 -12.17
CA THR A 7 -11.34 6.21 -11.68
C THR A 7 -11.78 5.16 -10.65
N PHE A 8 -11.00 4.10 -10.54
CA PHE A 8 -11.27 2.98 -9.64
C PHE A 8 -10.08 2.74 -8.72
N GLY A 9 -10.33 2.84 -7.42
CA GLY A 9 -9.36 2.55 -6.38
C GLY A 9 -9.81 1.42 -5.47
N ILE A 10 -8.85 0.72 -4.87
CA ILE A 10 -9.11 -0.21 -3.76
C ILE A 10 -8.65 0.40 -2.44
N PHE A 11 -9.39 0.13 -1.37
CA PHE A 11 -8.87 0.24 -0.02
C PHE A 11 -8.47 -1.13 0.52
N LEU A 12 -7.18 -1.33 0.73
CA LEU A 12 -6.58 -2.55 1.28
C LEU A 12 -6.43 -2.38 2.80
N ALA A 13 -7.42 -2.88 3.54
CA ALA A 13 -7.45 -2.95 5.00
C ALA A 13 -6.77 -4.23 5.55
N PRO A 14 -5.79 -4.81 4.83
CA PRO A 14 -5.39 -6.24 4.80
C PRO A 14 -6.07 -7.17 5.84
N PHE A 15 -7.30 -7.62 5.59
CA PHE A 15 -7.99 -8.55 6.50
C PHE A 15 -7.57 -10.00 6.25
N HIS A 16 -6.81 -10.57 7.18
CA HIS A 16 -6.36 -11.96 7.12
C HIS A 16 -7.04 -12.85 8.16
N ARG A 17 -7.14 -14.15 7.87
CA ARG A 17 -7.70 -15.08 8.86
C ARG A 17 -6.69 -15.31 9.97
N LEU A 18 -7.18 -15.34 11.22
CA LEU A 18 -6.35 -15.70 12.36
C LEU A 18 -5.75 -17.10 12.19
N GLY A 19 -4.46 -17.22 12.51
CA GLY A 19 -3.71 -18.47 12.36
C GLY A 19 -3.13 -18.71 10.95
N GLU A 20 -3.40 -17.85 9.97
CA GLU A 20 -2.66 -17.88 8.71
C GLU A 20 -1.20 -17.46 8.91
N ASN A 21 -0.32 -17.96 8.04
CA ASN A 21 1.08 -17.56 8.05
C ASN A 21 1.19 -16.08 7.63
N PRO A 22 1.71 -15.18 8.49
CA PRO A 22 1.77 -13.75 8.20
C PRO A 22 2.65 -13.43 6.99
N THR A 23 3.68 -14.22 6.72
CA THR A 23 4.53 -14.05 5.54
C THR A 23 3.72 -14.26 4.26
N LEU A 24 2.94 -15.35 4.19
CA LEU A 24 2.11 -15.64 3.02
C LEU A 24 0.97 -14.63 2.87
N ALA A 25 0.44 -14.12 3.98
CA ALA A 25 -0.59 -13.08 3.99
C ALA A 25 -0.08 -11.78 3.34
N ILE A 26 1.09 -11.29 3.77
CA ILE A 26 1.71 -10.08 3.21
C ILE A 26 2.14 -10.29 1.75
N GLU A 27 2.63 -11.48 1.40
CA GLU A 27 2.95 -11.81 -0.01
C GLU A 27 1.70 -11.72 -0.91
N ARG A 28 0.56 -12.22 -0.44
CA ARG A 28 -0.72 -12.13 -1.17
C ARG A 28 -1.21 -10.70 -1.33
N ASP A 29 -0.99 -9.82 -0.35
CA ASP A 29 -1.34 -8.40 -0.47
C ASP A 29 -0.55 -7.73 -1.60
N VAL A 30 0.75 -7.98 -1.67
CA VAL A 30 1.61 -7.45 -2.74
C VAL A 30 1.24 -8.07 -4.10
N GLU A 31 0.86 -9.35 -4.13
CA GLU A 31 0.34 -10.01 -5.34
C GLU A 31 -0.98 -9.39 -5.80
N LEU A 32 -1.90 -9.10 -4.89
CA LEU A 32 -3.15 -8.42 -5.20
C LEU A 32 -2.91 -7.04 -5.84
N ILE A 33 -1.98 -6.25 -5.30
CA ILE A 33 -1.62 -4.94 -5.89
C ILE A 33 -1.07 -5.10 -7.32
N GLN A 34 -0.27 -6.14 -7.59
CA GLN A 34 0.19 -6.44 -8.95
C GLN A 34 -0.95 -6.79 -9.90
N TRP A 35 -1.91 -7.59 -9.42
CA TRP A 35 -3.11 -7.91 -10.21
C TRP A 35 -3.97 -6.67 -10.48
N LEU A 36 -4.13 -5.79 -9.51
CA LEU A 36 -4.88 -4.54 -9.67
C LEU A 36 -4.25 -3.63 -10.74
N ASP A 37 -2.92 -3.49 -10.73
CA ASP A 37 -2.18 -2.78 -11.78
C ASP A 37 -2.40 -3.43 -13.16
N HIS A 38 -2.33 -4.76 -13.24
CA HIS A 38 -2.56 -5.51 -14.47
C HIS A 38 -4.00 -5.34 -15.00
N LEU A 39 -4.98 -5.27 -14.09
CA LEU A 39 -6.40 -5.11 -14.40
C LEU A 39 -6.78 -3.65 -14.70
N GLY A 40 -5.85 -2.70 -14.55
CA GLY A 40 -6.08 -1.30 -14.88
C GLY A 40 -6.77 -0.48 -13.80
N TYR A 41 -6.67 -0.87 -12.52
CA TYR A 41 -7.06 0.00 -11.41
C TYR A 41 -6.14 1.21 -11.34
N ASP A 42 -6.70 2.36 -10.93
CA ASP A 42 -5.97 3.62 -10.87
C ASP A 42 -5.19 3.77 -9.56
N GLU A 43 -5.73 3.26 -8.45
CA GLU A 43 -5.20 3.49 -7.10
C GLU A 43 -5.31 2.27 -6.19
N ALA A 44 -4.30 2.06 -5.33
CA ALA A 44 -4.38 1.16 -4.19
C ALA A 44 -3.97 1.90 -2.91
N TRP A 45 -4.84 1.85 -1.90
CA TRP A 45 -4.66 2.52 -0.62
C TRP A 45 -4.42 1.49 0.49
N ILE A 46 -3.25 1.54 1.14
CA ILE A 46 -2.82 0.56 2.14
C ILE A 46 -3.04 1.12 3.56
N GLY A 47 -3.79 0.40 4.39
CA GLY A 47 -4.04 0.76 5.79
C GLY A 47 -2.86 0.47 6.73
N GLU A 48 -2.78 1.22 7.84
CA GLU A 48 -1.79 1.04 8.92
C GLU A 48 -2.47 0.50 10.19
N HIS A 49 -2.05 -0.67 10.67
CA HIS A 49 -2.64 -1.36 11.82
C HIS A 49 -1.56 -2.00 12.70
N HIS A 50 -1.78 -1.97 14.02
CA HIS A 50 -0.77 -2.37 15.02
C HIS A 50 -1.22 -3.43 16.03
N SER A 51 -2.53 -3.57 16.29
CA SER A 51 -3.01 -4.25 17.51
C SER A 51 -4.08 -5.32 17.30
N ALA A 52 -4.62 -5.47 16.08
CA ALA A 52 -5.80 -6.30 15.86
C ALA A 52 -5.49 -7.77 15.51
N GLY A 53 -4.23 -8.09 15.18
CA GLY A 53 -3.75 -9.46 14.92
C GLY A 53 -4.18 -10.08 13.57
N TRP A 54 -5.22 -9.55 12.94
CA TRP A 54 -5.68 -9.92 11.60
C TRP A 54 -5.35 -8.90 10.50
N GLU A 55 -4.94 -7.68 10.87
CA GLU A 55 -4.52 -6.60 9.98
C GLU A 55 -3.02 -6.42 10.17
N LEU A 56 -2.23 -6.96 9.25
CA LEU A 56 -0.81 -7.26 9.49
C LEU A 56 0.17 -6.18 9.01
N ILE A 57 -0.32 -5.08 8.43
CA ILE A 57 0.51 -4.02 7.86
C ILE A 57 0.68 -2.88 8.89
N ALA A 58 1.83 -2.84 9.55
CA ALA A 58 2.20 -1.79 10.51
C ALA A 58 2.93 -0.59 9.88
N SER A 59 3.34 -0.70 8.61
CA SER A 59 4.07 0.36 7.88
C SER A 59 3.70 0.29 6.40
N PRO A 60 2.67 1.04 5.96
CA PRO A 60 2.19 0.99 4.58
C PRO A 60 3.27 1.39 3.57
N GLU A 61 4.18 2.29 3.93
CA GLU A 61 5.29 2.72 3.06
C GLU A 61 6.20 1.56 2.63
N LEU A 62 6.37 0.52 3.47
CA LEU A 62 7.18 -0.66 3.13
C LEU A 62 6.48 -1.54 2.10
N VAL A 63 5.17 -1.72 2.25
CA VAL A 63 4.36 -2.47 1.29
C VAL A 63 4.29 -1.73 -0.04
N ILE A 64 4.13 -0.40 0.00
CA ILE A 64 4.17 0.46 -1.19
C ILE A 64 5.53 0.34 -1.89
N ALA A 65 6.64 0.42 -1.17
CA ALA A 65 7.97 0.27 -1.77
C ALA A 65 8.14 -1.10 -2.45
N ALA A 66 7.67 -2.18 -1.81
CA ALA A 66 7.73 -3.53 -2.38
C ALA A 66 6.82 -3.69 -3.62
N ALA A 67 5.63 -3.11 -3.59
CA ALA A 67 4.66 -3.16 -4.69
C ALA A 67 5.05 -2.24 -5.87
N ALA A 68 5.71 -1.12 -5.59
CA ALA A 68 6.13 -0.16 -6.61
C ALA A 68 7.11 -0.76 -7.61
N GLU A 69 8.02 -1.63 -7.17
CA GLU A 69 8.96 -2.37 -8.02
C GLU A 69 8.29 -3.43 -8.90
N LYS A 70 7.06 -3.82 -8.56
CA LYS A 70 6.29 -4.88 -9.25
C LYS A 70 5.13 -4.35 -10.08
N THR A 71 4.87 -3.05 -10.03
CA THR A 71 3.78 -2.38 -10.75
C THR A 71 4.30 -1.28 -11.67
N LYS A 72 3.51 -0.91 -12.68
CA LYS A 72 3.93 0.05 -13.71
C LYS A 72 3.05 1.29 -13.78
N HIS A 73 1.79 1.21 -13.39
CA HIS A 73 0.80 2.26 -13.69
C HIS A 73 -0.01 2.71 -12.48
N ILE A 74 -0.42 1.77 -11.62
CA ILE A 74 -1.21 2.06 -10.43
C ILE A 74 -0.49 3.05 -9.50
N LYS A 75 -1.26 3.98 -8.94
CA LYS A 75 -0.82 4.86 -7.87
C LYS A 75 -0.98 4.18 -6.52
N LEU A 76 -0.05 4.44 -5.61
CA LEU A 76 0.04 3.74 -4.33
C LEU A 76 -0.01 4.75 -3.19
N GLY A 77 -1.00 4.62 -2.32
CA GLY A 77 -1.24 5.55 -1.22
C GLY A 77 -1.36 4.84 0.11
N SER A 78 -1.19 5.60 1.19
CA SER A 78 -1.54 5.13 2.53
C SER A 78 -2.92 5.65 2.92
N GLY A 79 -3.77 4.75 3.43
CA GLY A 79 -5.13 5.04 3.90
C GLY A 79 -5.34 4.56 5.34
N VAL A 80 -4.53 4.93 6.33
CA VAL A 80 -3.75 6.18 6.41
C VAL A 80 -2.40 5.93 7.08
N THR A 81 -1.48 6.89 6.96
CA THR A 81 -0.37 6.99 7.91
C THR A 81 -0.94 7.58 9.19
N SER A 82 -0.88 6.83 10.27
CA SER A 82 -1.39 7.23 11.58
C SER A 82 -0.44 8.26 12.20
N LEU A 83 -0.47 9.50 11.70
CA LEU A 83 0.45 10.59 12.06
C LEU A 83 0.74 10.73 13.57
N PRO A 84 -0.24 10.59 14.49
CA PRO A 84 0.03 10.68 15.92
C PRO A 84 1.00 9.62 16.48
N TYR A 85 1.25 8.51 15.77
CA TYR A 85 2.17 7.45 16.19
C TYR A 85 3.62 7.70 15.77
N HIS A 86 3.88 8.69 14.92
CA HIS A 86 5.17 8.88 14.28
C HIS A 86 5.74 10.27 14.56
N HIS A 87 7.07 10.38 14.61
CA HIS A 87 7.71 11.69 14.60
C HIS A 87 7.52 12.33 13.21
N PRO A 88 6.96 13.56 13.09
CA PRO A 88 6.56 14.14 11.81
C PRO A 88 7.72 14.30 10.82
N PHE A 89 8.93 14.60 11.31
CA PHE A 89 10.11 14.67 10.45
C PHE A 89 10.46 13.32 9.78
N MET A 90 10.28 12.21 10.50
CA MET A 90 10.55 10.87 9.95
C MET A 90 9.51 10.49 8.91
N VAL A 91 8.24 10.84 9.15
CA VAL A 91 7.16 10.68 8.16
C VAL A 91 7.53 11.43 6.89
N ALA A 92 7.83 12.73 6.98
CA ALA A 92 8.19 13.55 5.82
C ALA A 92 9.38 12.97 5.03
N GLN A 93 10.46 12.55 5.71
CA GLN A 93 11.63 11.99 5.04
C GLN A 93 11.33 10.68 4.30
N ARG A 94 10.62 9.75 4.94
CA ARG A 94 10.29 8.46 4.33
C ARG A 94 9.37 8.62 3.13
N TRP A 95 8.36 9.48 3.23
CA TRP A 95 7.42 9.72 2.13
C TRP A 95 8.07 10.44 0.95
N VAL A 96 8.97 11.40 1.18
CA VAL A 96 9.75 12.04 0.10
C VAL A 96 10.68 11.04 -0.58
N GLN A 97 11.35 10.18 0.19
CA GLN A 97 12.18 9.12 -0.39
C GLN A 97 11.33 8.15 -1.22
N LEU A 98 10.18 7.74 -0.70
CA LEU A 98 9.25 6.85 -1.38
C LEU A 98 8.74 7.45 -2.69
N ASP A 99 8.35 8.73 -2.69
CA ASP A 99 7.92 9.46 -3.89
C ASP A 99 8.98 9.39 -5.02
N HIS A 100 10.26 9.58 -4.67
CA HIS A 100 11.35 9.41 -5.63
C HIS A 100 11.51 7.96 -6.13
N MET A 101 11.34 6.97 -5.24
CA MET A 101 11.41 5.55 -5.61
C MET A 101 10.25 5.14 -6.53
N THR A 102 9.03 5.61 -6.27
CA THR A 102 7.84 5.29 -7.08
C THR A 102 7.74 6.13 -8.36
N ARG A 103 8.55 7.19 -8.46
CA ARG A 103 8.52 8.23 -9.51
C ARG A 103 7.22 9.02 -9.51
N GLY A 104 6.75 9.39 -8.32
CA GLY A 104 5.54 10.18 -8.12
C GLY A 104 4.23 9.41 -8.30
N ARG A 105 4.28 8.08 -8.15
CA ARG A 105 3.10 7.20 -8.17
C ARG A 105 2.64 6.86 -6.76
#